data_AF-W4V1T1-F1
#
_entry.id   AF-W4V1T1-F1
#
_cell.length_a   1.000
_cell.length_b   1.000
_cell.length_c   1.000
_cell.angle_alpha   90.00
_cell.angle_beta   90.00
_cell.angle_gamma   90.00
#
_symmetry.space_group_name_H-M   'P 1'
#
loop_
_entity.id
_entity.type
_entity.pdbx_description
1 polymer ?
#
loop_
_entity_poly.entity_id
_entity_poly.type
_entity_poly.pdbx_seq_one_letter_code
_entity_poly.pdbx_strand_id
1 'polypeptide(L)'
;MGYIFFYFSLFGVLVSLIICLYFKPLDLKKSVIGIISVAYSMVFETVLGSYYKLYYYLNPQDSMIYIVIAAIFIYPVLNIIYTMFLPKSKKAVLGYTLVWIIAMLIFEYLSVIFGTIVFTGWNPVPWSLVTYIFTYLWVYLTYRYLSKKRLPLKLY
;
A
#
# COMPACT_ATOMS: atom_id res chain seq x y z
N MET A 1 -17.99 7.79 -11.58
CA MET A 1 -17.19 8.43 -10.51
C MET A 1 -16.05 7.54 -10.03
N GLY A 2 -16.29 6.25 -9.76
CA GLY A 2 -15.23 5.33 -9.31
C GLY A 2 -14.00 5.27 -10.22
N TYR A 3 -14.17 5.26 -11.55
CA TYR A 3 -13.05 5.26 -12.49
C TYR A 3 -12.19 6.52 -12.35
N ILE A 4 -12.82 7.69 -12.26
CA ILE A 4 -12.14 8.98 -12.09
C ILE A 4 -11.36 8.97 -10.79
N PHE A 5 -11.98 8.54 -9.69
CA PHE A 5 -11.31 8.45 -8.39
C PHE A 5 -10.14 7.46 -8.41
N PHE A 6 -10.29 6.31 -9.07
CA PHE A 6 -9.22 5.32 -9.23
C PHE A 6 -8.01 5.91 -9.95
N TYR A 7 -8.20 6.51 -11.12
CA TYR A 7 -7.09 7.11 -11.89
C TYR A 7 -6.50 8.34 -11.20
N PHE A 8 -7.32 9.13 -10.52
CA PHE A 8 -6.84 10.25 -9.71
C PHE A 8 -5.98 9.78 -8.54
N SER A 9 -6.39 8.68 -7.88
CA SER A 9 -5.63 8.06 -6.79
C SER A 9 -4.31 7.48 -7.30
N LEU A 10 -4.34 6.74 -8.41
CA LEU A 10 -3.16 6.21 -9.07
C LEU A 10 -2.17 7.33 -9.42
N PHE A 11 -2.64 8.37 -10.10
CA PHE A 11 -1.82 9.51 -10.46
C PHE A 11 -1.30 10.24 -9.23
N GLY A 12 -2.15 10.47 -8.22
CA GLY A 12 -1.77 11.13 -6.97
C GLY A 12 -0.68 10.38 -6.20
N VAL A 13 -0.74 9.05 -6.15
CA VAL A 13 0.28 8.21 -5.53
C VAL A 13 1.60 8.27 -6.30
N LEU A 14 1.57 8.20 -7.63
CA LEU A 14 2.78 8.28 -8.46
C LEU A 14 3.43 9.67 -8.37
N VAL A 15 2.64 10.74 -8.40
CA VAL A 15 3.14 12.12 -8.19
C VAL A 15 3.74 12.28 -6.81
N SER A 16 3.07 11.72 -5.78
CA SER A 16 3.60 11.73 -4.40
C SER A 16 4.94 11.02 -4.32
N LEU A 17 5.12 9.89 -5.01
CA LEU A 17 6.41 9.20 -5.09
C LEU A 17 7.48 10.08 -5.73
N ILE A 18 7.19 10.71 -6.88
CA ILE A 18 8.13 11.62 -7.57
C ILE A 18 8.56 12.76 -6.63
N ILE A 19 7.61 13.39 -5.93
CA ILE A 19 7.89 14.42 -4.94
C ILE A 19 8.77 13.87 -3.81
N CYS A 20 8.46 12.67 -3.30
CA CYS A 20 9.24 12.05 -2.22
C CYS A 20 10.67 11.72 -2.64
N LEU A 21 10.88 11.32 -3.90
CA LEU A 21 12.20 11.03 -4.46
C LEU A 21 13.10 12.27 -4.48
N TYR A 22 12.54 13.47 -4.63
CA TYR A 22 13.28 14.73 -4.53
C TYR A 22 13.86 14.93 -3.11
N PHE A 23 13.12 14.54 -2.07
CA PHE A 23 13.57 14.69 -0.68
C PHE A 23 14.45 13.53 -0.19
N LYS A 24 14.19 12.31 -0.66
CA LYS A 24 14.89 11.10 -0.20
C LYS A 24 15.08 10.10 -1.34
N PRO A 25 16.34 9.72 -1.65
CA PRO A 25 16.59 8.79 -2.74
C PRO A 25 16.05 7.39 -2.43
N LEU A 26 15.65 6.71 -3.51
CA LEU A 26 15.33 5.30 -3.48
C LEU A 26 16.62 4.50 -3.25
N ASP A 27 16.62 3.60 -2.27
CA ASP A 27 17.73 2.68 -2.04
C ASP A 27 17.25 1.24 -2.26
N LEU A 28 18.19 0.30 -2.34
CA LEU A 28 17.90 -1.12 -2.53
C LEU A 28 16.90 -1.66 -1.50
N LYS A 29 16.96 -1.18 -0.25
CA LYS A 29 16.10 -1.66 0.84
C LYS A 29 14.65 -1.27 0.58
N LYS A 30 14.41 -0.03 0.16
CA LYS A 30 13.09 0.47 -0.23
C LYS A 30 12.58 -0.23 -1.48
N SER A 31 13.44 -0.49 -2.47
CA SER A 31 13.06 -1.25 -3.67
C SER A 31 12.63 -2.68 -3.34
N VAL A 32 13.36 -3.37 -2.44
CA VAL A 32 12.98 -4.72 -1.96
C VAL A 32 11.62 -4.71 -1.27
N ILE A 33 11.32 -3.69 -0.45
CA ILE A 33 9.99 -3.52 0.16
C ILE A 33 8.91 -3.37 -0.92
N GLY A 34 9.17 -2.58 -1.96
CA GLY A 34 8.28 -2.45 -3.11
C GLY A 34 7.98 -3.79 -3.77
N ILE A 35 9.01 -4.56 -4.13
CA ILE A 35 8.87 -5.85 -4.80
C ILE A 35 8.08 -6.85 -3.94
N ILE A 36 8.40 -6.96 -2.65
CA ILE A 36 7.65 -7.84 -1.73
C ILE A 36 6.20 -7.35 -1.60
N SER A 37 5.97 -6.03 -1.58
CA SER A 37 4.62 -5.46 -1.52
C SER A 37 3.80 -5.79 -2.76
N VAL A 38 4.39 -5.84 -3.96
CA VAL A 38 3.69 -6.28 -5.18
C VAL A 38 3.21 -7.72 -5.01
N ALA A 39 4.10 -8.63 -4.63
CA ALA A 39 3.76 -10.04 -4.44
C ALA A 39 2.69 -10.23 -3.34
N TYR A 40 2.87 -9.56 -2.20
CA TYR A 40 1.90 -9.59 -1.10
C TYR A 40 0.53 -9.07 -1.53
N SER A 41 0.48 -7.90 -2.18
CA SER A 41 -0.78 -7.30 -2.62
C SER A 41 -1.47 -8.17 -3.67
N MET A 42 -0.74 -8.69 -4.65
CA MET A 42 -1.29 -9.58 -5.66
C MET A 42 -1.93 -10.83 -5.04
N VAL A 43 -1.26 -11.47 -4.08
CA VAL A 43 -1.80 -12.64 -3.37
C VAL A 43 -3.02 -12.25 -2.55
N PHE A 44 -2.93 -11.18 -1.76
CA PHE A 44 -4.02 -10.69 -0.91
C PHE A 44 -5.28 -10.40 -1.74
N GLU A 45 -5.15 -9.60 -2.80
CA GLU A 45 -6.25 -9.18 -3.66
C GLU A 45 -6.86 -10.35 -4.45
N THR A 46 -6.02 -11.25 -4.97
CA THR A 46 -6.50 -12.43 -5.72
C THR A 46 -7.27 -13.37 -4.80
N VAL A 47 -6.75 -13.63 -3.60
CA VAL A 47 -7.40 -14.54 -2.65
C VAL A 47 -8.71 -13.93 -2.13
N LEU A 48 -8.68 -12.70 -1.64
CA LEU A 48 -9.86 -12.11 -0.99
C LEU A 48 -10.87 -11.56 -2.01
N GLY A 49 -10.40 -10.86 -3.03
CA GLY A 49 -11.24 -10.25 -4.06
C GLY A 49 -11.73 -11.25 -5.10
N SER A 50 -10.85 -12.11 -5.64
CA SER A 50 -11.24 -13.04 -6.72
C SER A 50 -11.74 -14.39 -6.21
N TYR A 51 -11.02 -15.05 -5.30
CA TYR A 51 -11.39 -16.39 -4.83
C TYR A 51 -12.55 -16.36 -3.83
N TYR A 52 -12.43 -15.56 -2.77
CA TYR A 52 -13.49 -15.43 -1.76
C TYR A 52 -14.59 -14.41 -2.14
N LYS A 53 -14.40 -13.64 -3.22
CA LYS A 53 -15.38 -12.65 -3.72
C LYS A 53 -15.85 -11.69 -2.63
N LEU A 54 -14.94 -11.25 -1.76
CA LEU A 54 -15.27 -10.36 -0.64
C LEU A 54 -15.45 -8.91 -1.09
N TYR A 55 -14.86 -8.55 -2.23
CA TYR A 55 -15.02 -7.24 -2.86
C TYR A 55 -14.56 -7.28 -4.33
N TYR A 56 -14.94 -6.26 -5.10
CA TYR A 56 -14.45 -6.04 -6.46
C TYR A 56 -14.12 -4.56 -6.70
N TYR A 57 -13.31 -4.30 -7.72
CA TYR A 57 -12.96 -2.95 -8.17
C TYR A 57 -13.88 -2.54 -9.30
N LEU A 58 -14.52 -1.37 -9.18
CA LEU A 58 -15.34 -0.71 -10.19
C LEU A 58 -16.53 -1.53 -10.72
N ASN A 59 -16.26 -2.57 -11.50
CA ASN A 59 -17.24 -3.54 -11.95
C ASN A 59 -16.64 -4.97 -11.90
N PRO A 60 -17.45 -6.02 -11.76
CA PRO A 60 -16.94 -7.39 -11.65
C PRO A 60 -16.21 -7.93 -12.88
N GLN A 61 -16.51 -7.42 -14.08
CA GLN A 61 -15.98 -7.91 -15.36
C GLN A 61 -14.53 -7.46 -15.55
N ASP A 62 -14.24 -6.20 -15.23
CA ASP A 62 -12.93 -5.58 -15.38
C ASP A 62 -12.15 -5.56 -14.06
N SER A 63 -12.74 -5.96 -12.93
CA SER A 63 -12.13 -5.86 -11.59
C SER A 63 -10.70 -6.40 -11.54
N MET A 64 -10.40 -7.48 -12.25
CA MET A 64 -9.08 -8.10 -12.24
C MET A 64 -8.00 -7.12 -12.74
N ILE A 65 -8.25 -6.35 -13.81
CA ILE A 65 -7.23 -5.43 -14.33
C ILE A 65 -6.94 -4.30 -13.33
N TYR A 66 -7.97 -3.80 -12.66
CA TYR A 66 -7.86 -2.73 -11.67
C TYR A 66 -7.20 -3.20 -10.38
N ILE A 67 -7.47 -4.44 -9.96
CA ILE A 67 -6.75 -5.11 -8.87
C ILE A 67 -5.26 -5.19 -9.19
N VAL A 68 -4.89 -5.67 -10.39
CA VAL A 68 -3.48 -5.79 -10.80
C VAL A 68 -2.80 -4.42 -10.82
N ILE A 69 -3.47 -3.39 -11.38
CA ILE A 69 -2.93 -2.03 -11.40
C ILE A 69 -2.72 -1.50 -9.97
N ALA A 70 -3.69 -1.67 -9.07
CA ALA A 70 -3.56 -1.23 -7.68
C ALA A 70 -2.46 -1.99 -6.92
N ALA A 71 -2.38 -3.31 -7.11
CA ALA A 71 -1.40 -4.19 -6.49
C ALA A 71 0.04 -3.91 -6.94
N ILE A 72 0.24 -3.30 -8.11
CA ILE A 72 1.56 -2.94 -8.64
C ILE A 72 1.90 -1.47 -8.35
N PHE A 73 0.97 -0.55 -8.59
CA PHE A 73 1.28 0.89 -8.65
C PHE A 73 0.74 1.72 -7.49
N ILE A 74 -0.21 1.21 -6.72
CA ILE A 74 -0.77 1.94 -5.58
C ILE A 74 -0.13 1.43 -4.28
N TYR A 75 -0.44 0.20 -3.88
CA TYR A 75 -0.03 -0.31 -2.57
C TYR A 75 1.49 -0.41 -2.39
N PRO A 76 2.27 -0.92 -3.36
CA PRO A 76 3.73 -0.96 -3.24
C PRO A 76 4.35 0.43 -3.15
N VAL A 77 3.83 1.39 -3.92
CA VAL A 77 4.33 2.76 -3.92
C VAL A 77 4.07 3.44 -2.58
N LEU A 78 2.87 3.27 -2.01
CA LEU A 78 2.55 3.76 -0.67
C LEU A 78 3.47 3.15 0.40
N ASN A 79 3.77 1.85 0.31
CA ASN A 79 4.71 1.20 1.23
C ASN A 79 6.15 1.70 1.06
N ILE A 80 6.58 2.00 -0.17
CA ILE A 80 7.87 2.65 -0.42
C ILE A 80 7.91 4.03 0.25
N ILE A 81 6.89 4.88 0.03
CA ILE A 81 6.81 6.22 0.63
C ILE A 81 6.82 6.12 2.16
N TYR A 82 6.07 5.18 2.74
CA TYR A 82 6.11 4.89 4.18
C TYR A 82 7.56 4.64 4.66
N THR A 83 8.31 3.80 3.96
CA THR A 83 9.70 3.50 4.34
C THR A 83 10.68 4.66 4.10
N MET A 84 10.40 5.58 3.18
CA MET A 84 11.23 6.77 2.96
C MET A 84 11.23 7.67 4.20
N PHE A 85 10.08 7.88 4.83
CA PHE A 85 9.95 8.79 5.98
C PHE A 85 9.87 8.09 7.33
N LEU A 86 10.13 6.78 7.38
CA LEU A 86 10.11 6.01 8.60
C LEU A 86 11.08 6.58 9.66
N PRO A 87 10.59 6.96 10.87
CA PRO A 87 11.43 7.52 11.92
C PRO A 87 12.45 6.52 12.48
N LYS A 88 13.56 7.05 13.01
CA LYS A 88 14.59 6.23 13.67
C LYS A 88 14.18 5.79 15.07
N SER A 89 13.52 6.65 15.85
CA SER A 89 13.13 6.37 17.23
C SER A 89 11.88 5.49 17.31
N LYS A 90 11.87 4.51 18.23
CA LYS A 90 10.77 3.54 18.37
C LYS A 90 9.43 4.22 18.70
N LYS A 91 9.44 5.24 19.56
CA LYS A 91 8.23 6.00 19.93
C LYS A 91 7.64 6.76 18.73
N ALA A 92 8.47 7.39 17.91
CA ALA A 92 8.01 8.10 16.72
C ALA A 92 7.51 7.15 15.62
N VAL A 93 8.07 5.94 15.51
CA VAL A 93 7.57 4.91 14.58
C VAL A 93 6.12 4.55 14.89
N LEU A 94 5.75 4.38 16.16
CA LEU A 94 4.38 4.02 16.53
C LEU A 94 3.40 5.11 16.07
N GLY A 95 3.65 6.37 16.42
CA GLY A 95 2.80 7.49 16.01
C GLY A 95 2.74 7.65 14.49
N TYR A 96 3.88 7.56 13.81
CA TYR A 96 3.95 7.61 12.35
C TYR A 96 3.14 6.50 11.68
N THR A 97 3.24 5.27 12.19
CA THR A 97 2.51 4.11 11.65
C THR A 97 1.02 4.22 11.89
N LEU A 98 0.61 4.73 13.07
CA LEU A 98 -0.80 4.96 13.36
C LEU A 98 -1.41 5.99 12.40
N VAL A 99 -0.70 7.08 12.11
CA VAL A 99 -1.15 8.08 11.12
C VAL A 99 -1.33 7.44 9.75
N TRP A 100 -0.41 6.57 9.32
CA TRP A 100 -0.53 5.84 8.06
C TRP A 100 -1.72 4.87 8.02
N ILE A 101 -1.96 4.12 9.10
CA ILE A 101 -3.12 3.23 9.20
C ILE A 101 -4.42 4.05 9.05
N ILE A 102 -4.51 5.19 9.75
CA ILE A 102 -5.67 6.09 9.66
C ILE A 102 -5.82 6.62 8.23
N ALA A 103 -4.73 7.07 7.60
CA ALA A 103 -4.76 7.56 6.22
C ALA A 103 -5.23 6.47 5.23
N MET A 104 -4.79 5.23 5.41
CA MET A 104 -5.24 4.10 4.58
C MET A 104 -6.71 3.76 4.79
N LEU A 105 -7.20 3.79 6.02
CA LEU A 105 -8.62 3.60 6.32
C LEU A 105 -9.49 4.70 5.69
N ILE A 106 -9.03 5.96 5.75
CA ILE A 106 -9.71 7.07 5.06
C ILE A 106 -9.70 6.84 3.55
N PHE A 107 -8.56 6.44 2.97
CA PHE A 107 -8.44 6.17 1.55
C PHE A 107 -9.36 5.04 1.08
N GLU A 108 -9.45 3.95 1.84
CA GLU A 108 -10.41 2.86 1.59
C GLU A 108 -11.85 3.36 1.67
N TYR A 109 -12.19 4.09 2.73
CA TYR A 109 -13.53 4.64 2.92
C TYR A 109 -13.94 5.54 1.74
N LEU A 110 -13.05 6.41 1.27
CA LEU A 110 -13.28 7.21 0.07
C LEU A 110 -13.43 6.33 -1.17
N SER A 111 -12.59 5.30 -1.32
CA SER A 111 -12.70 4.35 -2.44
C SER A 111 -14.05 3.65 -2.48
N VAL A 112 -14.64 3.35 -1.32
CA VAL A 112 -15.99 2.79 -1.21
C VAL A 112 -17.05 3.83 -1.58
N ILE A 113 -16.97 5.04 -1.04
CA ILE A 113 -17.93 6.13 -1.33
C ILE A 113 -17.98 6.43 -2.83
N PHE A 114 -16.82 6.52 -3.49
CA PHE A 114 -16.76 6.83 -4.91
C PHE A 114 -17.07 5.64 -5.81
N GLY A 115 -17.25 4.43 -5.24
CA GLY A 115 -17.54 3.20 -5.97
C GLY A 115 -16.33 2.65 -6.72
N THR A 116 -15.13 2.96 -6.26
CA THR A 116 -13.88 2.34 -6.75
C THR A 116 -13.72 0.93 -6.20
N ILE A 117 -14.04 0.72 -4.93
CA ILE A 117 -14.08 -0.60 -4.30
C ILE A 117 -15.52 -0.84 -3.85
N VAL A 118 -16.06 -2.01 -4.17
CA VAL A 118 -17.40 -2.41 -3.74
C VAL A 118 -17.28 -3.67 -2.90
N PHE A 119 -17.66 -3.56 -1.63
CA PHE A 119 -17.68 -4.69 -0.70
C PHE A 119 -18.92 -5.56 -0.92
N THR A 120 -18.70 -6.85 -1.07
CA THR A 120 -19.74 -7.87 -1.26
C THR A 120 -19.85 -8.81 -0.05
N GLY A 121 -18.73 -9.05 0.63
CA GLY A 121 -18.67 -9.83 1.88
C GLY A 121 -17.59 -9.34 2.85
N TRP A 122 -16.83 -8.31 2.48
CA TRP A 122 -15.81 -7.71 3.33
C TRP A 122 -16.43 -6.71 4.31
N ASN A 123 -16.13 -6.90 5.60
CA ASN A 123 -16.46 -5.92 6.63
C ASN A 123 -15.21 -5.10 6.99
N PRO A 124 -15.16 -3.79 6.66
CA PRO A 124 -13.97 -2.98 6.90
C PRO A 124 -13.54 -2.93 8.37
N VAL A 125 -14.51 -2.99 9.29
CA VAL A 125 -14.23 -3.24 10.71
C VAL A 125 -14.65 -4.68 11.06
N PRO A 126 -13.76 -5.54 11.57
CA PRO A 126 -12.37 -5.25 11.95
C PRO A 126 -11.33 -5.51 10.85
N TRP A 127 -11.73 -6.05 9.69
CA TRP A 127 -10.78 -6.72 8.80
C TRP A 127 -9.79 -5.78 8.11
N SER A 128 -10.21 -4.59 7.66
CA SER A 128 -9.30 -3.60 7.05
C SER A 128 -8.28 -3.09 8.07
N LEU A 129 -8.71 -2.87 9.32
CA LEU A 129 -7.82 -2.48 10.40
C LEU A 129 -6.74 -3.54 10.65
N VAL A 130 -7.13 -4.81 10.73
CA VAL A 130 -6.18 -5.94 10.89
C VAL A 130 -5.22 -6.00 9.71
N THR A 131 -5.71 -5.85 8.47
CA THR A 131 -4.89 -5.84 7.27
C THR A 131 -3.85 -4.73 7.30
N TYR A 132 -4.21 -3.49 7.66
CA TYR A 132 -3.26 -2.39 7.71
C TYR A 132 -2.25 -2.54 8.85
N ILE A 133 -2.67 -2.99 10.04
CA ILE A 133 -1.75 -3.29 11.15
C ILE A 133 -0.73 -4.33 10.71
N PHE A 134 -1.18 -5.45 10.13
CA PHE A 134 -0.30 -6.51 9.66
C PHE A 134 0.64 -6.01 8.55
N THR A 135 0.11 -5.24 7.60
CA THR A 135 0.87 -4.69 6.48
C THR A 135 2.02 -3.84 6.96
N TYR A 136 1.75 -2.84 7.80
CA TYR A 136 2.81 -1.97 8.29
C TYR A 136 3.77 -2.67 9.27
N LEU A 137 3.29 -3.69 10.00
CA LEU A 137 4.15 -4.49 10.85
C LEU A 137 5.20 -5.25 10.03
N TRP A 138 4.80 -5.98 8.99
CA TRP A 138 5.76 -6.75 8.18
C TRP A 138 6.69 -5.81 7.39
N VAL A 139 6.17 -4.69 6.87
CA VAL A 139 6.99 -3.66 6.19
C VAL A 139 8.05 -3.11 7.13
N TYR A 140 7.66 -2.73 8.36
CA TYR A 140 8.57 -2.23 9.38
C TYR A 140 9.66 -3.24 9.74
N LEU A 141 9.27 -4.48 10.05
CA LEU A 141 10.21 -5.54 10.45
C LEU A 141 11.22 -5.83 9.34
N THR A 142 10.73 -5.92 8.11
CA THR A 142 11.56 -6.20 6.93
C THR A 142 12.53 -5.05 6.67
N TYR A 143 12.04 -3.81 6.67
CA TYR A 143 12.88 -2.63 6.48
C TYR A 143 13.96 -2.50 7.56
N ARG A 144 13.62 -2.76 8.83
CA ARG A 144 14.58 -2.74 9.94
C ARG A 144 15.62 -3.86 9.82
N TYR A 145 15.22 -5.05 9.40
CA TYR A 145 16.14 -6.16 9.16
C TYR A 145 17.14 -5.82 8.04
N LEU A 146 16.64 -5.35 6.90
CA LEU A 146 17.48 -4.89 5.78
C LEU A 146 18.36 -3.68 6.15
N SER A 147 17.93 -2.86 7.10
CA SER A 147 18.71 -1.72 7.59
C SER A 147 19.84 -2.10 8.54
N LYS A 148 19.70 -3.21 9.28
CA LYS A 148 20.75 -3.73 10.17
C LYS A 148 21.85 -4.44 9.40
N LYS A 149 21.53 -5.12 8.30
CA LYS A 149 22.54 -5.65 7.40
C LYS A 149 23.21 -4.49 6.67
N ARG A 150 24.55 -4.39 6.73
CA ARG A 150 25.30 -3.61 5.75
C ARG A 150 25.09 -4.29 4.40
N LEU A 151 24.02 -3.93 3.70
CA LEU A 151 23.88 -4.22 2.28
C LEU A 151 24.74 -3.17 1.57
N PRO A 152 25.92 -3.54 1.04
CA PRO A 152 26.72 -2.62 0.28
C PRO A 152 26.02 -2.47 -1.06
N LEU A 153 25.50 -1.28 -1.38
CA LEU A 153 25.30 -0.78 -2.75
C LEU A 153 24.49 0.51 -2.66
N LYS A 154 25.19 1.63 -2.78
CA LYS A 154 24.58 2.84 -3.34
C LYS A 154 24.35 2.52 -4.82
N LEU A 155 23.09 2.46 -5.24
CA LEU A 155 22.78 2.61 -6.66
C LEU A 155 22.97 4.09 -6.96
N TYR A 156 23.94 4.37 -7.83
CA TYR A 156 24.32 5.69 -8.32
C TYR A 156 23.22 6.26 -9.20
#